data_AF-A0A183DJZ4-F1
#
_entry.id   AF-A0A183DJZ4-F1
#
_cell.length_a   1.000
_cell.length_b   1.000
_cell.length_c   1.000
_cell.angle_alpha   90.00
_cell.angle_beta   90.00
_cell.angle_gamma   90.00
#
_symmetry.space_group_name_H-M   'P 1'
#
loop_
_entity.id
_entity.type
_entity.pdbx_description
1 polymer ?
#
loop_
_entity_poly.entity_id
_entity_poly.type
_entity_poly.pdbx_seq_one_letter_code
_entity_poly.pdbx_strand_id
1 'polypeptide(L)'
;MLSANGREVVVPAIMDYVNAGPFNSTSEFVESVLEILKKELYLFGPIAMSFPVTEEFLHYASGIYSPFPEAGFEGRFVFWHVVRLIGWAYDPEGLFHWIAVNSFGRHWGENGTITVIKKNPGY
;
A
#
# COMPACT_ATOMS: atom_id res chain seq x y z
N MET A 1 -17.58 5.76 -8.65
CA MET A 1 -18.99 5.90 -9.08
C MET A 1 -19.25 7.39 -9.30
N LEU A 2 -19.72 7.78 -10.48
CA LEU A 2 -19.88 9.19 -10.88
C LEU A 2 -21.02 9.87 -10.08
N SER A 3 -20.78 11.09 -9.61
CA SER A 3 -21.79 11.97 -8.99
C SER A 3 -22.19 13.08 -9.96
N ALA A 4 -23.49 13.40 -9.97
CA ALA A 4 -24.23 14.14 -10.99
C ALA A 4 -23.88 15.65 -11.15
N ASN A 5 -22.81 16.16 -10.54
CA ASN A 5 -22.55 17.61 -10.46
C ASN A 5 -21.16 18.05 -10.96
N GLY A 6 -20.44 17.22 -11.73
CA GLY A 6 -19.20 17.64 -12.41
C GLY A 6 -18.03 18.02 -11.48
N ARG A 7 -18.14 17.79 -10.17
CA ARG A 7 -17.01 17.75 -9.25
C ARG A 7 -16.71 16.28 -8.98
N GLU A 8 -15.56 15.81 -9.44
CA GLU A 8 -15.02 14.53 -9.02
C GLU A 8 -14.86 14.57 -7.49
N VAL A 9 -15.72 13.83 -6.79
CA VAL A 9 -15.50 13.53 -5.39
C VAL A 9 -14.42 12.45 -5.37
N VAL A 10 -13.17 12.88 -5.26
CA VAL A 10 -12.06 11.98 -4.94
C VAL A 10 -12.30 11.54 -3.50
N VAL A 11 -12.69 10.28 -3.31
CA VAL A 11 -12.68 9.65 -1.99
C VAL A 11 -11.23 9.26 -1.74
N PRO A 12 -10.47 9.98 -0.89
CA PRO A 12 -9.07 9.65 -0.68
C PRO A 12 -9.01 8.29 0.02
N ALA A 13 -8.17 7.37 -0.45
CA ALA A 13 -7.79 6.25 0.39
C ALA A 13 -7.14 6.81 1.68
N ILE A 14 -7.16 6.04 2.77
CA ILE A 14 -6.42 6.41 3.99
C ILE A 14 -4.98 6.80 3.65
N MET A 15 -4.38 6.09 2.69
CA MET A 15 -3.03 6.38 2.18
C MET A 15 -2.92 7.72 1.45
N ASP A 16 -3.94 8.14 0.71
CA ASP A 16 -3.95 9.45 0.03
C ASP A 16 -4.09 10.59 1.05
N TYR A 17 -4.91 10.41 2.08
CA TYR A 17 -5.04 11.38 3.17
C TYR A 17 -3.74 11.52 3.98
N VAL A 18 -3.04 10.40 4.20
CA VAL A 18 -1.70 10.38 4.82
C VAL A 18 -0.68 11.15 3.98
N ASN A 19 -0.78 11.08 2.66
CA ASN A 19 0.18 11.69 1.75
C ASN A 19 -0.14 13.17 1.40
N ALA A 20 -1.40 13.60 1.44
CA ALA A 20 -1.86 14.91 0.94
C ALA A 20 -2.32 15.90 2.03
N GLY A 21 -2.28 15.52 3.31
CA GLY A 21 -2.73 16.37 4.41
C GLY A 21 -1.80 17.56 4.73
N PRO A 22 -2.30 18.60 5.42
CA PRO A 22 -1.50 19.77 5.87
C PRO A 22 -0.44 19.41 6.94
N PHE A 23 -0.37 18.14 7.33
CA PHE A 23 0.71 17.57 8.10
C PHE A 23 1.83 17.22 7.13
N ASN A 24 2.76 18.14 6.89
CA ASN A 24 4.09 17.77 6.39
C ASN A 24 4.58 16.61 7.26
N SER A 25 4.63 15.41 6.67
CA SER A 25 4.62 14.11 7.33
C SER A 25 5.70 13.98 8.40
N THR A 26 5.37 14.33 9.65
CA THR A 26 6.24 14.00 10.78
C THR A 26 6.22 12.48 10.96
N SER A 27 7.35 11.91 11.34
CA SER A 27 7.46 10.46 11.64
C SER A 27 6.37 10.04 12.64
N GLU A 28 6.08 10.89 13.62
CA GLU A 28 5.05 10.69 14.64
C GLU A 28 3.64 10.49 14.06
N PHE A 29 3.26 11.27 13.04
CA PHE A 29 1.95 11.11 12.41
C PHE A 29 1.86 9.80 11.63
N VAL A 30 2.90 9.46 10.86
CA VAL A 30 2.96 8.19 10.12
C VAL A 30 2.91 7.00 11.08
N GLU A 31 3.67 7.03 12.16
CA GLU A 31 3.64 6.02 13.22
C GLU A 31 2.24 5.87 13.83
N SER A 32 1.56 6.99 14.12
CA SER A 32 0.20 6.95 14.66
C SER A 32 -0.79 6.23 13.74
N VAL A 33 -0.68 6.45 12.42
CA VAL A 33 -1.53 5.79 11.42
C VAL A 33 -1.18 4.32 11.29
N LEU A 34 0.11 3.97 11.30
CA LEU A 34 0.54 2.56 11.32
C LEU A 34 -0.04 1.83 12.54
N GLU A 35 0.00 2.44 13.73
CA GLU A 35 -0.60 1.85 14.93
C GLU A 35 -2.12 1.68 14.82
N ILE A 36 -2.83 2.65 14.24
CA ILE A 36 -4.27 2.54 14.00
C ILE A 36 -4.58 1.37 13.07
N LEU A 37 -3.88 1.24 11.96
CA LEU A 37 -4.09 0.15 10.99
C LEU A 37 -3.75 -1.22 11.57
N LYS A 38 -2.67 -1.33 12.35
CA LYS A 38 -2.33 -2.57 13.07
C LYS A 38 -3.41 -2.96 14.07
N LYS A 39 -3.96 -2.00 14.83
CA LYS A 39 -5.05 -2.23 15.78
C LYS A 39 -6.32 -2.68 15.07
N GLU A 40 -6.70 -2.01 13.99
CA GLU A 40 -7.87 -2.37 13.19
C GLU A 40 -7.75 -3.82 12.68
N LEU A 41 -6.60 -4.17 12.11
CA LEU A 41 -6.33 -5.49 11.58
C LEU A 41 -6.35 -6.57 12.67
N TYR A 42 -5.80 -6.24 13.85
CA TYR A 42 -5.75 -7.15 15.00
C TYR A 42 -7.14 -7.38 15.62
N LEU A 43 -7.95 -6.34 15.74
CA LEU A 43 -9.23 -6.39 16.46
C LEU A 43 -10.39 -6.83 15.56
N PHE A 44 -10.39 -6.44 14.29
CA PHE A 44 -11.53 -6.59 13.38
C PHE A 44 -11.23 -7.43 12.14
N GLY A 45 -9.96 -7.78 11.91
CA GLY A 45 -9.54 -8.64 10.82
C GLY A 45 -9.22 -7.88 9.53
N PRO A 46 -9.19 -8.59 8.37
CA PRO A 46 -8.60 -8.07 7.14
C PRO A 46 -9.20 -6.76 6.63
N ILE A 47 -8.33 -5.85 6.18
CA ILE A 47 -8.68 -4.51 5.70
C ILE A 47 -8.46 -4.43 4.18
N ALA A 48 -9.28 -3.67 3.46
CA ALA A 48 -9.00 -3.35 2.06
C ALA A 48 -7.90 -2.29 1.96
N MET A 49 -6.84 -2.58 1.22
CA MET A 49 -5.74 -1.65 0.95
C MET A 49 -5.65 -1.41 -0.55
N SER A 50 -5.58 -0.14 -0.96
CA SER A 50 -5.35 0.23 -2.34
C SER A 50 -3.97 0.88 -2.51
N PHE A 51 -3.33 0.63 -3.64
CA PHE A 51 -2.06 1.25 -4.00
C PHE A 51 -1.88 1.33 -5.53
N PRO A 52 -1.09 2.28 -6.02
CA PRO A 52 -0.76 2.36 -7.44
C PRO A 52 0.17 1.20 -7.81
N VAL A 53 -0.14 0.50 -8.91
CA VAL A 53 0.70 -0.57 -9.44
C VAL A 53 1.47 -0.11 -10.66
N THR A 54 2.70 -0.60 -10.77
CA THR A 54 3.61 -0.44 -11.90
C THR A 54 3.76 -1.76 -12.64
N GLU A 55 4.38 -1.76 -13.83
CA GLU A 55 4.53 -2.98 -14.64
C GLU A 55 5.29 -4.09 -13.89
N GLU A 56 6.36 -3.75 -13.15
CA GLU A 56 7.15 -4.72 -12.38
C GLU A 56 6.34 -5.39 -11.26
N PHE A 57 5.28 -4.76 -10.75
CA PHE A 57 4.38 -5.40 -9.79
C PHE A 57 3.72 -6.64 -10.38
N LEU A 58 3.34 -6.58 -11.67
CA LEU A 58 2.69 -7.71 -12.35
C LEU A 58 3.63 -8.92 -12.45
N HIS A 59 4.94 -8.68 -12.44
CA HIS A 59 5.99 -9.68 -12.49
C HIS A 59 6.52 -10.11 -11.11
N TYR A 60 5.92 -9.64 -10.01
CA TYR A 60 6.32 -10.05 -8.66
C TYR A 60 6.14 -11.56 -8.48
N ALA A 61 7.20 -12.21 -7.98
CA ALA A 61 7.24 -13.65 -7.71
C ALA A 61 7.46 -13.97 -6.24
N SER A 62 8.36 -13.26 -5.54
CA SER A 62 8.69 -13.54 -4.14
C SER A 62 9.46 -12.40 -3.49
N GLY A 63 9.62 -12.47 -2.18
CA GLY A 63 10.38 -11.53 -1.36
C GLY A 63 9.58 -10.30 -0.99
N ILE A 64 10.28 -9.22 -0.64
CA ILE A 64 9.64 -7.98 -0.24
C ILE A 64 9.60 -7.03 -1.45
N TYR A 65 8.39 -6.73 -1.89
CA TYR A 65 8.16 -5.83 -3.01
C TYR A 65 8.45 -4.37 -2.62
N SER A 66 9.26 -3.72 -3.45
CA SER A 66 9.47 -2.29 -3.49
C SER A 66 9.51 -1.88 -4.96
N PRO A 67 8.76 -0.86 -5.41
CA PRO A 67 8.84 -0.38 -6.79
C PRO A 67 10.29 -0.05 -7.16
N PHE A 68 10.71 -0.47 -8.35
CA PHE A 68 12.06 -0.22 -8.85
C PHE A 68 12.05 0.03 -10.36
N PRO A 69 12.76 1.06 -10.87
CA PRO A 69 13.45 2.09 -10.09
C PRO A 69 12.47 3.00 -9.32
N GLU A 70 12.89 3.52 -8.18
CA GLU A 70 12.07 4.47 -7.40
C GLU A 70 11.80 5.76 -8.19
N ALA A 71 12.82 6.22 -8.93
CA ALA A 71 12.70 7.36 -9.82
C ALA A 71 11.70 7.08 -10.96
N GLY A 72 10.87 8.08 -11.25
CA GLY A 72 9.89 8.01 -12.34
C GLY A 72 8.72 7.08 -12.07
N PHE A 73 8.43 6.74 -10.80
CA PHE A 73 7.29 5.90 -10.40
C PHE A 73 5.98 6.33 -11.09
N GLU A 74 5.66 7.62 -11.08
CA GLU A 74 4.43 8.16 -11.69
C GLU A 74 4.33 7.86 -13.20
N GLY A 75 5.46 7.92 -13.91
CA GLY A 75 5.51 7.62 -15.35
C GLY A 75 5.39 6.13 -15.68
N ARG A 76 5.50 5.26 -14.67
CA ARG A 76 5.41 3.79 -14.78
C ARG A 76 4.11 3.25 -14.19
N PHE A 77 3.22 4.13 -13.71
CA PHE A 77 1.90 3.78 -13.21
C PHE A 77 1.09 3.10 -14.30
N VAL A 78 0.43 1.99 -13.95
CA VAL A 78 -0.47 1.26 -14.84
C VAL A 78 -1.92 1.44 -14.39
N PHE A 79 -2.24 1.10 -13.13
CA PHE A 79 -3.57 1.25 -12.57
C PHE A 79 -3.57 1.28 -11.03
N TRP A 80 -4.71 1.59 -10.41
CA TRP A 80 -4.94 1.43 -8.97
C TRP A 80 -5.44 0.02 -8.67
N HIS A 81 -4.79 -0.67 -7.75
CA HIS A 81 -5.16 -2.03 -7.38
C HIS A 81 -5.59 -2.12 -5.92
N VAL A 82 -6.54 -3.01 -5.62
CA VAL A 82 -7.02 -3.26 -4.26
C VAL A 82 -6.68 -4.69 -3.85
N VAL A 83 -6.05 -4.82 -2.69
CA VAL A 83 -5.70 -6.10 -2.07
C VAL A 83 -6.35 -6.22 -0.70
N ARG A 84 -6.35 -7.44 -0.17
CA ARG A 84 -6.77 -7.69 1.21
C ARG A 84 -5.55 -7.72 2.11
N LEU A 85 -5.39 -6.68 2.94
CA LEU A 85 -4.36 -6.63 3.97
C LEU A 85 -4.69 -7.65 5.07
N ILE A 86 -3.73 -8.50 5.42
CA ILE A 86 -3.94 -9.60 6.38
C ILE A 86 -2.93 -9.62 7.52
N GLY A 87 -1.82 -8.90 7.41
CA GLY A 87 -0.82 -8.85 8.46
C GLY A 87 0.20 -7.75 8.24
N TRP A 88 1.15 -7.69 9.17
CA TRP A 88 2.39 -6.95 9.05
C TRP A 88 3.53 -7.80 9.60
N ALA A 89 4.76 -7.45 9.24
CA ALA A 89 5.97 -8.08 9.74
C ALA A 89 7.08 -7.04 9.90
N TYR A 90 8.16 -7.47 10.56
CA TYR A 90 9.41 -6.75 10.60
C TYR A 90 10.52 -7.67 10.07
N ASP A 91 11.41 -7.16 9.22
CA ASP A 91 12.63 -7.88 8.84
C ASP A 91 13.64 -7.92 10.00
N PRO A 92 14.73 -8.70 9.89
CA PRO A 92 15.77 -8.75 10.92
C PRO A 92 16.39 -7.39 11.26
N GLU A 93 16.35 -6.44 10.32
CA GLU A 93 16.83 -5.06 10.47
C GLU A 93 15.79 -4.13 11.13
N GLY A 94 14.59 -4.62 11.40
CA GLY A 94 13.51 -3.89 12.06
C GLY A 94 12.69 -3.00 11.12
N LEU A 95 12.83 -3.15 9.80
CA LEU A 95 12.02 -2.45 8.83
C LEU A 95 10.61 -3.03 8.82
N PHE A 96 9.61 -2.16 8.73
CA PHE A 96 8.21 -2.55 8.74
C PHE A 96 7.70 -2.95 7.34
N HIS A 97 6.88 -4.00 7.26
CA HIS A 97 6.24 -4.47 6.03
C HIS A 97 4.77 -4.82 6.21
N TRP A 98 3.98 -4.59 5.18
CA TRP A 98 2.60 -5.07 5.09
C TRP A 98 2.53 -6.42 4.38
N ILE A 99 1.64 -7.30 4.82
CA ILE A 99 1.37 -8.59 4.18
C ILE A 99 -0.07 -8.57 3.65
N ALA A 100 -0.24 -8.82 2.35
CA ALA A 100 -1.54 -8.79 1.70
C ALA A 100 -1.78 -10.02 0.83
N VAL A 101 -3.05 -10.39 0.69
CA VAL A 101 -3.54 -11.39 -0.25
C VAL A 101 -4.00 -10.68 -1.52
N ASN A 102 -3.44 -11.09 -2.64
CA ASN A 102 -3.82 -10.62 -3.96
C ASN A 102 -4.97 -11.48 -4.56
N SER A 103 -5.59 -10.99 -5.62
CA SER A 103 -6.70 -11.64 -6.34
C SER A 103 -6.27 -12.25 -7.68
N PHE A 104 -4.97 -12.37 -7.96
CA PHE A 104 -4.41 -12.96 -9.20
C PHE A 104 -4.21 -14.48 -9.15
N GLY A 105 -4.81 -15.13 -8.16
CA GLY A 105 -4.71 -16.58 -7.96
C GLY A 105 -3.44 -17.00 -7.21
N ARG A 106 -3.39 -18.29 -6.84
CA ARG A 106 -2.34 -18.86 -5.97
C ARG A 106 -0.98 -19.02 -6.65
N HIS A 107 -0.92 -18.94 -7.99
CA HIS A 107 0.33 -19.06 -8.74
C HIS A 107 1.09 -17.74 -8.84
N TRP A 108 0.48 -16.63 -8.43
CA TRP A 108 1.11 -15.32 -8.43
C TRP A 108 1.76 -15.04 -7.07
N GLY A 109 2.93 -14.41 -7.08
CA GLY A 109 3.66 -14.08 -5.85
C GLY A 109 3.93 -15.31 -4.97
N GLU A 110 3.89 -15.09 -3.66
CA GLU A 110 4.09 -16.16 -2.67
C GLU A 110 2.75 -16.82 -2.33
N ASN A 111 2.34 -17.80 -3.13
CA ASN A 111 1.06 -18.51 -2.96
C ASN A 111 -0.17 -17.56 -2.96
N GLY A 112 -0.14 -16.53 -3.82
CA GLY A 112 -1.16 -15.49 -3.91
C GLY A 112 -1.00 -14.34 -2.92
N THR A 113 0.09 -14.32 -2.14
CA THR A 113 0.40 -13.23 -1.20
C THR A 113 1.55 -12.35 -1.68
N ILE A 114 1.63 -11.17 -1.10
CA ILE A 114 2.71 -10.21 -1.29
C ILE A 114 3.08 -9.56 0.04
N THR A 115 4.38 -9.38 0.24
CA THR A 115 4.92 -8.52 1.28
C THR A 115 5.38 -7.20 0.64
N VAL A 116 4.87 -6.07 1.11
CA VAL A 116 5.12 -4.74 0.51
C VAL A 116 5.79 -3.82 1.52
N ILE A 117 6.85 -3.14 1.09
CA ILE A 117 7.41 -1.98 1.79
C ILE A 117 6.81 -0.71 1.18
N LYS A 118 6.38 0.23 2.05
CA LYS A 118 6.36 1.64 1.67
C LYS A 118 7.70 2.25 2.08
N LYS A 119 8.61 2.43 1.12
CA LYS A 119 9.73 3.35 1.32
C LYS A 119 9.11 4.74 1.14
N ASN A 120 9.31 5.64 2.09
CA ASN A 120 9.02 7.05 1.83
C ASN A 120 9.99 7.48 0.72
N PRO A 121 9.50 7.88 -0.46
CA PRO A 121 10.39 8.31 -1.51
C PRO A 121 10.95 9.68 -1.14
N GLY A 122 12.21 9.70 -0.68
CA GLY A 122 12.99 10.92 -0.52
C GLY A 122 12.62 11.74 0.72
N TYR A 123 13.46 12.02 1.72
CA TYR A 123 14.93 12.14 1.77
C TYR A 123 15.78 11.18 0.94
#